data_AF-A0A948YVI0-F1
#
_entry.id   AF-A0A948YVI0-F1
#
_cell.length_a   1.000
_cell.length_b   1.000
_cell.length_c   1.000
_cell.angle_alpha   90.00
_cell.angle_beta   90.00
_cell.angle_gamma   90.00
#
_symmetry.space_group_name_H-M   'P 1'
#
loop_
_entity.id
_entity.type
_entity.pdbx_description
1 polymer ?
#
loop_
_entity_poly.entity_id
_entity_poly.type
_entity_poly.pdbx_seq_one_letter_code
_entity_poly.pdbx_strand_id
1 'polypeptide(L)'
;MFIKVKVFPNSKKESVIQKETDFFEVRVKAEAKQGQANKSVINILAEFFNLKTDDIKIIKGAKTRNKVFEIKGVKNQIEKAVEILKKGGIIAYPTDTVYGIGCNALDNKAVKKVLGIKDRPANSALLIAVSDFKMMEDIVFFTKKEHGFMEKFLPGPITFILPKKSKISDLVTAGKKTLGVRIPDSKETMEIIKQAGFPIITTSANVSGKKPAVKSRDIDLKVDFVVEGKCKYKKPSTIVDLINKIIIREGEEAEKVRKALNAEFSLQKYG
;
A
#
# COMPACT_ATOMS: atom_id res chain seq x y z
N MET A 1 -6.33 17.21 3.15
CA MET A 1 -5.70 16.67 1.92
C MET A 1 -5.36 17.76 0.91
N PHE A 2 -4.44 17.51 -0.02
CA PHE A 2 -4.18 18.41 -1.16
C PHE A 2 -4.72 17.81 -2.46
N ILE A 3 -5.37 18.61 -3.29
CA ILE A 3 -5.86 18.18 -4.60
C ILE A 3 -5.44 19.15 -5.71
N LYS A 4 -5.25 18.60 -6.90
CA LYS A 4 -5.05 19.33 -8.15
C LYS A 4 -6.39 19.46 -8.86
N VAL A 5 -6.71 20.66 -9.31
CA VAL A 5 -7.97 20.95 -9.99
C VAL A 5 -7.68 21.66 -11.30
N LYS A 6 -8.19 21.12 -12.40
CA LYS A 6 -8.27 21.81 -13.68
C LYS A 6 -9.64 22.45 -13.83
N VAL A 7 -9.68 23.78 -13.85
CA VAL A 7 -10.90 24.58 -13.89
C VAL A 7 -11.28 24.94 -15.33
N PHE A 8 -12.55 24.75 -15.66
CA PHE A 8 -13.16 25.11 -16.93
C PHE A 8 -14.28 26.15 -16.69
N PRO A 9 -13.95 27.46 -16.70
CA PRO A 9 -14.92 28.54 -16.54
C PRO A 9 -15.82 28.68 -17.77
N ASN A 10 -16.89 29.46 -17.66
CA ASN A 10 -17.87 29.69 -18.74
C ASN A 10 -18.48 28.38 -19.30
N SER A 11 -18.61 27.34 -18.48
CA SER A 11 -19.20 26.08 -18.90
C SER A 11 -20.73 26.17 -18.90
N LYS A 12 -21.40 25.50 -19.85
CA LYS A 12 -22.88 25.44 -19.91
C LYS A 12 -23.50 24.81 -18.65
N LYS A 13 -22.78 23.88 -18.02
CA LYS A 13 -23.18 23.17 -16.81
C LYS A 13 -22.04 23.13 -15.80
N GLU A 14 -22.41 23.00 -14.54
CA GLU A 14 -21.47 22.81 -13.44
C GLU A 14 -21.26 21.32 -13.18
N SER A 15 -20.03 20.93 -12.86
CA SER A 15 -19.71 19.53 -12.58
C SER A 15 -18.34 19.39 -11.92
N VAL A 16 -18.21 18.44 -11.01
CA VAL A 16 -16.94 17.96 -10.47
C VAL A 16 -16.71 16.54 -10.97
N ILE A 17 -15.58 16.31 -11.64
CA ILE A 17 -15.19 14.98 -12.15
C ILE A 17 -13.85 14.62 -11.54
N GLN A 18 -13.82 13.59 -10.69
CA GLN A 18 -12.57 13.01 -10.20
C GLN A 18 -11.95 12.15 -11.30
N LYS A 19 -10.73 12.49 -11.72
CA LYS A 19 -9.96 11.77 -12.75
C LYS A 19 -8.95 10.81 -12.13
N GLU A 20 -8.34 11.22 -11.03
CA GLU A 20 -7.43 10.42 -10.21
C GLU A 20 -7.69 10.73 -8.73
N THR A 21 -7.03 10.03 -7.81
CA THR A 21 -7.21 10.23 -6.36
C THR A 21 -7.06 11.69 -5.94
N ASP A 22 -6.04 12.39 -6.45
CA ASP A 22 -5.75 13.80 -6.13
C ASP A 22 -6.05 14.76 -7.30
N PHE A 23 -6.67 14.31 -8.40
CA PHE A 23 -6.89 15.14 -9.59
C PHE A 23 -8.35 15.23 -10.02
N PHE A 24 -8.83 16.47 -10.15
CA PHE A 24 -10.22 16.80 -10.46
C PHE A 24 -10.33 17.76 -11.65
N GLU A 25 -11.34 17.56 -12.48
CA GLU A 25 -11.80 18.54 -13.46
C GLU A 25 -13.08 19.19 -12.95
N VAL A 26 -13.06 20.51 -12.82
CA VAL A 26 -14.21 21.28 -12.30
C VAL A 26 -14.69 22.25 -13.36
N ARG A 27 -15.98 22.14 -13.69
CA ARG A 27 -16.69 23.04 -14.60
C ARG A 27 -17.56 23.97 -13.79
N VAL A 28 -17.48 25.26 -14.07
CA VAL A 28 -18.30 26.30 -13.43
C VAL A 28 -18.89 27.21 -14.49
N LYS A 29 -20.10 27.73 -14.23
CA LYS A 29 -20.73 28.73 -15.10
C LYS A 29 -20.04 30.08 -14.97
N ALA A 30 -19.52 30.38 -13.78
CA ALA A 30 -18.86 31.65 -13.47
C ALA A 30 -17.69 31.98 -14.43
N GLU A 31 -17.56 33.27 -14.73
CA GLU A 31 -16.51 33.77 -15.60
C GLU A 31 -15.14 33.77 -14.90
N ALA A 32 -14.07 33.72 -15.70
CA ALA A 32 -12.70 33.88 -15.23
C ALA A 32 -12.33 35.35 -14.93
N LYS A 33 -13.28 36.15 -14.41
CA LYS A 33 -13.09 37.55 -14.07
C LYS A 33 -13.12 37.75 -12.56
N GLN A 34 -12.22 38.60 -12.05
CA GLN A 34 -12.20 39.06 -10.65
C GLN A 34 -12.35 37.95 -9.59
N GLY A 35 -11.84 36.75 -9.85
CA GLY A 35 -11.92 35.62 -8.92
C GLY A 35 -13.29 34.95 -8.79
N GLN A 36 -14.29 35.31 -9.60
CA GLN A 36 -15.64 34.70 -9.56
C GLN A 36 -15.58 33.19 -9.79
N ALA A 37 -14.84 32.73 -10.80
CA ALA A 37 -14.58 31.31 -11.02
C ALA A 37 -13.92 30.63 -9.80
N ASN A 38 -13.01 31.30 -9.08
CA ASN A 38 -12.39 30.72 -7.89
C ASN A 38 -13.42 30.49 -6.77
N LYS A 39 -14.29 31.48 -6.52
CA LYS A 39 -15.35 31.39 -5.50
C LYS A 39 -16.35 30.28 -5.84
N SER A 40 -16.77 30.20 -7.10
CA SER A 40 -17.68 29.14 -7.58
C SER A 40 -17.04 27.75 -7.49
N VAL A 41 -15.76 27.60 -7.81
CA VAL A 41 -15.02 26.33 -7.63
C VAL A 41 -14.93 25.94 -6.15
N ILE A 42 -14.69 26.89 -5.24
CA ILE A 42 -14.67 26.60 -3.80
C ILE A 42 -16.03 26.08 -3.33
N ASN A 43 -17.13 26.73 -3.74
CA ASN A 43 -18.48 26.33 -3.35
C ASN A 43 -18.83 24.91 -3.84
N ILE A 44 -18.58 24.62 -5.12
CA ILE A 44 -18.94 23.30 -5.68
C ILE A 44 -18.05 22.19 -5.10
N LEU A 45 -16.80 22.48 -4.75
CA LEU A 45 -15.95 21.52 -4.04
C LEU A 45 -16.42 21.34 -2.59
N ALA A 46 -16.88 22.40 -1.92
CA ALA A 46 -17.44 22.31 -0.56
C ALA A 46 -18.66 21.38 -0.54
N GLU A 47 -19.56 21.54 -1.51
CA GLU A 47 -20.71 20.65 -1.69
C GLU A 47 -20.26 19.21 -2.00
N PHE A 48 -19.35 19.02 -2.96
CA PHE A 48 -18.85 17.70 -3.35
C PHE A 48 -18.22 16.91 -2.20
N PHE A 49 -17.48 17.59 -1.32
CA PHE A 49 -16.84 16.98 -0.15
C PHE A 49 -17.69 17.01 1.13
N ASN A 50 -18.89 17.60 1.08
CA ASN A 50 -19.74 17.86 2.25
C ASN A 50 -18.99 18.61 3.37
N LEU A 51 -18.37 19.73 3.01
CA LEU A 51 -17.55 20.60 3.86
C LEU A 51 -18.06 22.05 3.87
N LYS A 52 -17.52 22.87 4.77
CA LYS A 52 -17.66 24.32 4.70
C LYS A 52 -16.66 24.91 3.71
N THR A 53 -16.99 26.04 3.11
CA THR A 53 -16.09 26.74 2.17
C THR A 53 -14.76 27.15 2.80
N ASP A 54 -14.75 27.46 4.11
CA ASP A 54 -13.56 27.88 4.85
C ASP A 54 -12.52 26.75 4.99
N ASP A 55 -12.96 25.50 4.82
CA ASP A 55 -12.10 24.33 4.81
C ASP A 55 -11.38 24.14 3.46
N ILE A 56 -11.70 24.93 2.43
CA ILE A 56 -11.17 24.78 1.08
C ILE A 56 -10.40 26.03 0.67
N LYS A 57 -9.08 25.90 0.51
CA LYS A 57 -8.18 27.02 0.20
C LYS A 57 -7.40 26.75 -1.06
N ILE A 58 -7.35 27.72 -1.96
CA ILE A 58 -6.42 27.69 -3.09
C ILE A 58 -5.03 28.04 -2.55
N ILE A 59 -4.09 27.11 -2.65
CA ILE A 59 -2.71 27.31 -2.21
C ILE A 59 -1.74 27.59 -3.36
N LYS A 60 -2.11 27.22 -4.61
CA LYS A 60 -1.31 27.49 -5.81
C LYS A 60 -2.19 27.64 -7.06
N GLY A 61 -1.76 28.47 -8.01
CA GLY A 61 -2.41 28.57 -9.33
C GLY A 61 -3.69 29.42 -9.35
N ALA A 62 -3.90 30.32 -8.38
CA ALA A 62 -5.12 31.12 -8.28
C ALA A 62 -5.49 31.90 -9.55
N LYS A 63 -4.50 32.25 -10.38
CA LYS A 63 -4.67 32.96 -11.67
C LYS A 63 -4.69 32.06 -12.91
N THR A 64 -4.47 30.75 -12.78
CA THR A 64 -4.42 29.80 -13.92
C THR A 64 -5.57 28.80 -13.86
N ARG A 65 -5.77 28.02 -14.93
CA ARG A 65 -6.76 26.93 -14.93
C ARG A 65 -6.34 25.75 -14.05
N ASN A 66 -5.04 25.54 -13.84
CA ASN A 66 -4.53 24.45 -13.02
C ASN A 66 -4.22 24.96 -11.61
N LYS A 67 -4.98 24.51 -10.63
CA LYS A 67 -4.92 24.97 -9.24
C LYS A 67 -4.56 23.83 -8.31
N VAL A 68 -3.96 24.17 -7.17
CA VAL A 68 -3.83 23.25 -6.04
C VAL A 68 -4.65 23.79 -4.89
N PHE A 69 -5.50 22.94 -4.34
CA PHE A 69 -6.34 23.23 -3.19
C PHE A 69 -5.84 22.44 -1.97
N GLU A 70 -5.81 23.11 -0.82
CA GLU A 70 -5.83 22.47 0.48
C GLU A 70 -7.29 22.29 0.91
N ILE A 71 -7.65 21.07 1.30
CA ILE A 71 -8.98 20.73 1.81
C ILE A 71 -8.82 20.19 3.23
N LYS A 72 -9.32 20.92 4.21
CA LYS A 72 -9.39 20.53 5.62
C LYS A 72 -10.60 19.63 5.85
N GLY A 73 -10.56 18.80 6.88
CA GLY A 73 -11.67 17.90 7.24
C GLY A 73 -11.83 16.66 6.35
N VAL A 74 -11.28 16.64 5.12
CA VAL A 74 -11.24 15.42 4.30
C VAL A 74 -9.95 14.67 4.52
N LYS A 75 -10.12 13.45 5.05
CA LYS A 75 -9.04 12.49 5.15
C LYS A 75 -8.68 11.98 3.77
N ASN A 76 -7.39 11.99 3.44
CA ASN A 76 -6.95 11.32 2.24
C ASN A 76 -7.07 9.79 2.41
N GLN A 77 -6.96 9.03 1.32
CA GLN A 77 -7.12 7.57 1.38
C GLN A 77 -6.13 6.88 2.34
N ILE A 78 -4.93 7.43 2.51
CA ILE A 78 -3.90 6.88 3.40
C ILE A 78 -4.34 7.07 4.86
N GLU A 79 -4.74 8.28 5.23
CA GLU A 79 -5.26 8.59 6.57
C GLU A 79 -6.47 7.71 6.91
N LYS A 80 -7.39 7.53 5.96
CA LYS A 80 -8.56 6.64 6.13
C LYS A 80 -8.15 5.18 6.31
N ALA A 81 -7.22 4.69 5.51
CA ALA A 81 -6.71 3.32 5.63
C ALA A 81 -6.02 3.09 6.99
N VAL A 82 -5.21 4.05 7.44
CA VAL A 82 -4.51 4.02 8.73
C VAL A 82 -5.51 3.96 9.90
N GLU A 83 -6.57 4.76 9.86
CA GLU A 83 -7.60 4.72 10.91
C GLU A 83 -8.35 3.40 10.98
N ILE A 84 -8.68 2.82 9.81
CA ILE A 84 -9.33 1.52 9.72
C ILE A 84 -8.40 0.45 10.30
N LEU A 85 -7.12 0.45 9.92
CA LEU A 85 -6.13 -0.48 10.46
C LEU A 85 -5.97 -0.34 11.98
N LYS A 86 -5.91 0.89 12.51
CA LYS A 86 -5.81 1.17 13.95
C LYS A 86 -7.03 0.69 14.74
N LYS A 87 -8.19 0.58 14.09
CA LYS A 87 -9.44 0.03 14.66
C LYS A 87 -9.58 -1.48 14.46
N GLY A 88 -8.54 -2.18 13.99
CA GLY A 88 -8.58 -3.63 13.73
C GLY A 88 -9.40 -4.01 12.49
N GLY A 89 -9.56 -3.05 11.56
CA GLY A 89 -10.15 -3.25 10.24
C GLY A 89 -9.15 -3.77 9.22
N ILE A 90 -9.65 -4.04 8.02
CA ILE A 90 -8.96 -4.72 6.94
C ILE A 90 -9.03 -3.85 5.70
N ILE A 91 -7.88 -3.65 5.08
CA ILE A 91 -7.78 -2.89 3.85
C ILE A 91 -7.29 -3.78 2.71
N ALA A 92 -7.67 -3.44 1.48
CA ALA A 92 -6.93 -3.83 0.31
C ALA A 92 -6.13 -2.64 -0.21
N TYR A 93 -4.90 -2.88 -0.67
CA TYR A 93 -3.97 -1.79 -0.98
C TYR A 93 -3.00 -2.18 -2.11
N PRO A 94 -2.58 -1.21 -2.95
CA PRO A 94 -1.67 -1.47 -4.05
C PRO A 94 -0.26 -1.68 -3.50
N THR A 95 0.48 -2.62 -4.09
CA THR A 95 1.93 -2.71 -3.88
C THR A 95 2.68 -2.60 -5.21
N ASP A 96 4.01 -2.59 -5.18
CA ASP A 96 4.87 -2.71 -6.36
C ASP A 96 4.53 -3.94 -7.22
N THR A 97 4.11 -5.04 -6.59
CA THR A 97 3.84 -6.34 -7.21
C THR A 97 2.39 -6.49 -7.66
N VAL A 98 1.51 -6.79 -6.72
CA VAL A 98 0.06 -6.98 -6.90
C VAL A 98 -0.67 -6.31 -5.73
N TYR A 99 -1.99 -6.17 -5.79
CA TYR A 99 -2.74 -5.70 -4.63
C TYR A 99 -2.62 -6.69 -3.47
N GLY A 100 -2.44 -6.16 -2.27
CA GLY A 100 -2.43 -6.89 -1.02
C GLY A 100 -3.74 -6.71 -0.24
N ILE A 101 -4.10 -7.70 0.56
CA ILE A 101 -5.03 -7.56 1.67
C ILE A 101 -4.22 -7.51 2.97
N GLY A 102 -4.55 -6.58 3.85
CA GLY A 102 -3.78 -6.33 5.05
C GLY A 102 -4.58 -5.84 6.24
N CYS A 103 -4.02 -6.13 7.40
CA CYS A 103 -4.47 -5.70 8.71
C CYS A 103 -3.24 -5.52 9.61
N ASN A 104 -3.41 -5.01 10.82
CA ASN A 104 -2.34 -4.97 11.81
C ASN A 104 -1.85 -6.39 12.13
N ALA A 105 -0.58 -6.70 11.82
CA ALA A 105 -0.01 -8.03 12.04
C ALA A 105 0.18 -8.40 13.52
N LEU A 106 0.08 -7.41 14.42
CA LEU A 106 0.14 -7.58 15.87
C LEU A 106 -1.25 -7.81 16.49
N ASP A 107 -2.33 -7.58 15.74
CA ASP A 107 -3.71 -7.76 16.22
C ASP A 107 -4.25 -9.14 15.78
N ASN A 108 -4.25 -10.09 16.72
CA ASN A 108 -4.77 -11.44 16.48
C ASN A 108 -6.24 -11.46 16.04
N LYS A 109 -7.08 -10.51 16.47
CA LYS A 109 -8.47 -10.45 16.03
C LYS A 109 -8.53 -10.05 14.56
N ALA A 110 -7.76 -9.04 14.15
CA ALA A 110 -7.69 -8.61 12.76
C ALA A 110 -7.08 -9.69 11.84
N VAL A 111 -6.02 -10.37 12.29
CA VAL A 111 -5.39 -11.50 11.58
C VAL A 111 -6.41 -12.62 11.33
N LYS A 112 -7.21 -13.00 12.34
CA LYS A 112 -8.28 -14.00 12.17
C LYS A 112 -9.31 -13.60 11.11
N LYS A 113 -9.70 -12.32 11.04
CA LYS A 113 -10.61 -11.85 10.00
C LYS A 113 -10.00 -12.00 8.60
N VAL A 114 -8.73 -11.65 8.41
CA VAL A 114 -8.04 -11.82 7.12
C VAL A 114 -7.97 -13.30 6.73
N LEU A 115 -7.65 -14.19 7.67
CA LEU A 115 -7.66 -15.64 7.41
C LEU A 115 -9.04 -16.13 6.96
N GLY A 116 -10.12 -15.68 7.60
CA GLY A 116 -11.49 -16.01 7.24
C GLY A 116 -11.90 -15.50 5.85
N ILE A 117 -11.47 -14.29 5.46
CA ILE A 117 -11.77 -13.73 4.13
C ILE A 117 -11.09 -14.53 3.02
N LYS A 118 -9.89 -15.07 3.26
CA LYS A 118 -9.10 -15.73 2.21
C LYS A 118 -9.49 -17.18 1.96
N ASP A 119 -10.33 -17.75 2.83
CA ASP A 119 -10.69 -19.17 2.84
C ASP A 119 -9.46 -20.07 2.64
N ARG A 120 -8.48 -19.90 3.53
CA ARG A 120 -7.18 -20.57 3.42
C ARG A 120 -7.14 -21.83 4.27
N PRO A 121 -6.44 -22.88 3.81
CA PRO A 121 -6.05 -23.97 4.69
C PRO A 121 -5.27 -23.42 5.88
N ALA A 122 -5.58 -23.93 7.09
CA ALA A 122 -4.98 -23.48 8.36
C ALA A 122 -3.43 -23.49 8.36
N ASN A 123 -2.82 -24.25 7.46
CA ASN A 123 -1.38 -24.48 7.38
C ASN A 123 -0.63 -23.41 6.54
N SER A 124 -1.37 -22.42 6.01
CA SER A 124 -0.82 -21.40 5.10
C SER A 124 -0.37 -20.15 5.85
N ALA A 125 0.93 -20.03 6.05
CA ALA A 125 1.53 -18.83 6.64
C ALA A 125 1.20 -17.57 5.82
N LEU A 126 1.01 -16.46 6.54
CA LEU A 126 0.87 -15.11 5.99
C LEU A 126 2.24 -14.44 5.93
N LEU A 127 2.36 -13.44 5.05
CA LEU A 127 3.56 -12.62 4.92
C LEU A 127 3.30 -11.26 5.58
N ILE A 128 4.37 -10.53 5.90
CA ILE A 128 4.30 -9.19 6.49
C ILE A 128 5.01 -8.17 5.60
N ALA A 129 4.42 -6.97 5.51
CA ALA A 129 5.07 -5.78 4.97
C ALA A 129 5.46 -4.83 6.11
N VAL A 130 6.66 -4.25 6.01
CA VAL A 130 7.21 -3.25 6.95
C VAL A 130 7.72 -2.01 6.22
N SER A 131 7.90 -0.89 6.94
CA SER A 131 8.31 0.40 6.36
C SER A 131 9.81 0.59 6.21
N ASP A 132 10.61 -0.21 6.92
CA ASP A 132 12.07 -0.07 7.00
C ASP A 132 12.67 -1.28 7.72
N PHE A 133 14.01 -1.37 7.69
CA PHE A 133 14.75 -2.42 8.37
C PHE A 133 14.60 -2.38 9.89
N LYS A 134 14.43 -1.20 10.50
CA LYS A 134 14.22 -1.09 11.95
C LYS A 134 12.93 -1.79 12.38
N MET A 135 11.83 -1.58 11.66
CA MET A 135 10.57 -2.29 11.88
C MET A 135 10.69 -3.79 11.53
N MET A 136 11.54 -4.16 10.56
CA MET A 136 11.84 -5.57 10.25
C MET A 136 12.56 -6.27 11.42
N GLU A 137 13.59 -5.64 11.97
CA GLU A 137 14.37 -6.16 13.10
C GLU A 137 13.50 -6.40 14.32
N ASP A 138 12.42 -5.65 14.51
CA ASP A 138 11.47 -5.87 15.61
C ASP A 138 10.74 -7.23 15.54
N ILE A 139 10.65 -7.86 14.36
CA ILE A 139 9.80 -9.03 14.13
C ILE A 139 10.54 -10.27 13.61
N VAL A 140 11.75 -10.12 13.10
CA VAL A 140 12.61 -11.22 12.64
C VAL A 140 14.05 -11.05 13.10
N PHE A 141 14.81 -12.14 13.09
CA PHE A 141 16.26 -12.12 13.27
C PHE A 141 16.96 -12.21 11.91
N PHE A 142 18.03 -11.45 11.73
CA PHE A 142 18.95 -11.58 10.60
C PHE A 142 20.35 -11.11 10.99
N THR A 143 21.35 -11.65 10.31
CA THR A 143 22.76 -11.28 10.46
C THR A 143 23.13 -10.04 9.64
N LYS A 144 24.29 -9.43 9.90
CA LYS A 144 24.82 -8.33 9.06
C LYS A 144 24.97 -8.74 7.59
N LYS A 145 25.36 -9.99 7.32
CA LYS A 145 25.49 -10.52 5.96
C LYS A 145 24.12 -10.61 5.27
N GLU A 146 23.10 -11.08 5.98
CA GLU A 146 21.73 -11.13 5.46
C GLU A 146 21.13 -9.75 5.26
N HIS A 147 21.40 -8.80 6.16
CA HIS A 147 21.01 -7.40 5.96
C HIS A 147 21.58 -6.85 4.65
N GLY A 148 22.90 -6.95 4.44
CA GLY A 148 23.55 -6.48 3.22
C GLY A 148 23.07 -7.20 1.95
N PHE A 149 22.63 -8.46 2.06
CA PHE A 149 21.97 -9.16 0.96
C PHE A 149 20.58 -8.56 0.66
N MET A 150 19.77 -8.36 1.69
CA MET A 150 18.41 -7.82 1.56
C MET A 150 18.39 -6.39 1.01
N GLU A 151 19.35 -5.54 1.40
CA GLU A 151 19.49 -4.15 0.91
C GLU A 151 19.62 -4.05 -0.61
N LYS A 152 20.13 -5.09 -1.28
CA LYS A 152 20.25 -5.13 -2.75
C LYS A 152 18.90 -5.22 -3.47
N PHE A 153 17.85 -5.61 -2.73
CA PHE A 153 16.53 -5.96 -3.25
C PHE A 153 15.39 -5.22 -2.57
N LEU A 154 15.63 -4.54 -1.45
CA LEU A 154 14.62 -3.82 -0.69
C LEU A 154 14.92 -2.31 -0.66
N PRO A 155 13.89 -1.45 -0.80
CA PRO A 155 12.50 -1.76 -1.12
C PRO A 155 12.33 -2.43 -2.49
N GLY A 156 11.42 -3.40 -2.60
CA GLY A 156 11.22 -4.10 -3.87
C GLY A 156 10.40 -5.38 -3.80
N PRO A 157 10.37 -6.13 -4.93
CA PRO A 157 9.42 -7.21 -5.12
C PRO A 157 9.93 -8.56 -4.59
N ILE A 158 10.73 -8.54 -3.53
CA ILE A 158 11.30 -9.73 -2.90
C ILE A 158 10.75 -9.88 -1.48
N THR A 159 10.43 -11.11 -1.08
CA THR A 159 10.04 -11.47 0.28
C THR A 159 11.05 -12.45 0.86
N PHE A 160 11.57 -12.14 2.04
CA PHE A 160 12.56 -12.95 2.72
C PHE A 160 11.94 -13.72 3.87
N ILE A 161 12.15 -15.04 3.91
CA ILE A 161 11.81 -15.89 5.04
C ILE A 161 13.02 -15.91 5.99
N LEU A 162 12.76 -15.52 7.23
CA LEU A 162 13.75 -15.36 8.29
C LEU A 162 13.23 -15.96 9.60
N PRO A 163 14.10 -16.27 10.58
CA PRO A 163 13.67 -16.68 11.91
C PRO A 163 12.79 -15.60 12.57
N LYS A 164 11.64 -16.02 13.10
CA LYS A 164 10.62 -15.14 13.69
C LYS A 164 10.96 -14.76 15.14
N LYS A 165 10.60 -13.54 15.55
CA LYS A 165 10.57 -13.11 16.96
C LYS A 165 9.20 -13.32 17.62
N SER A 166 9.16 -13.42 18.96
CA SER A 166 7.93 -13.68 19.72
C SER A 166 6.81 -12.63 19.56
N LYS A 167 7.15 -11.41 19.11
CA LYS A 167 6.19 -10.31 18.84
C LYS A 167 5.12 -10.70 17.80
N ILE A 168 5.41 -11.65 16.90
CA ILE A 168 4.46 -12.12 15.90
C ILE A 168 3.81 -13.43 16.33
N SER A 169 2.48 -13.43 16.37
CA SER A 169 1.65 -14.58 16.73
C SER A 169 1.84 -15.77 15.79
N ASP A 170 1.70 -16.98 16.34
CA ASP A 170 1.70 -18.22 15.55
C ASP A 170 0.52 -18.33 14.60
N LEU A 171 -0.55 -17.53 14.82
CA LEU A 171 -1.64 -17.39 13.85
C LEU A 171 -1.15 -16.85 12.51
N VAL A 172 -0.13 -15.98 12.52
CA VAL A 172 0.45 -15.43 11.29
C VAL A 172 1.28 -16.48 10.57
N THR A 173 2.06 -17.27 11.32
CA THR A 173 3.05 -18.19 10.74
C THR A 173 2.56 -19.64 10.62
N ALA A 174 1.29 -19.91 10.96
CA ALA A 174 0.73 -21.25 11.02
C ALA A 174 1.60 -22.20 11.88
N GLY A 175 2.05 -21.71 13.04
CA GLY A 175 2.92 -22.44 13.97
C GLY A 175 4.40 -22.55 13.57
N LYS A 176 4.80 -22.01 12.40
CA LYS A 176 6.21 -22.03 11.98
C LYS A 176 7.06 -21.06 12.79
N LYS A 177 8.32 -21.45 13.01
CA LYS A 177 9.38 -20.62 13.63
C LYS A 177 9.96 -19.55 12.68
N THR A 178 9.47 -19.50 11.45
CA THR A 178 9.94 -18.59 10.40
C THR A 178 8.82 -17.68 9.92
N LEU A 179 9.19 -16.51 9.40
CA LEU A 179 8.28 -15.48 8.95
C LEU A 179 8.75 -14.89 7.62
N GLY A 180 7.84 -14.77 6.66
CA GLY A 180 8.09 -14.06 5.41
C GLY A 180 7.83 -12.56 5.56
N VAL A 181 8.84 -11.74 5.32
CA VAL A 181 8.78 -10.28 5.46
C VAL A 181 9.33 -9.57 4.22
N ARG A 182 8.80 -8.39 3.91
CA ARG A 182 9.32 -7.52 2.83
C ARG A 182 9.13 -6.03 3.12
N ILE A 183 9.90 -5.20 2.41
CA ILE A 183 9.70 -3.75 2.31
C ILE A 183 9.21 -3.46 0.88
N PRO A 184 7.91 -3.21 0.65
CA PRO A 184 7.38 -2.98 -0.69
C PRO A 184 7.85 -1.64 -1.30
N ASP A 185 8.18 -1.61 -2.60
CA ASP A 185 8.46 -0.36 -3.33
C ASP A 185 7.16 0.31 -3.83
N SER A 186 6.27 0.68 -2.90
CA SER A 186 5.00 1.36 -3.20
C SER A 186 4.81 2.56 -2.28
N LYS A 187 4.67 3.74 -2.89
CA LYS A 187 4.48 5.00 -2.14
C LYS A 187 3.29 4.93 -1.19
N GLU A 188 2.14 4.47 -1.67
CA GLU A 188 0.92 4.35 -0.87
C GLU A 188 1.10 3.34 0.27
N THR A 189 1.63 2.15 -0.02
CA THR A 189 1.89 1.13 1.01
C THR A 189 2.83 1.65 2.08
N MET A 190 3.93 2.27 1.67
CA MET A 190 4.96 2.74 2.60
C MET A 190 4.43 3.86 3.49
N GLU A 191 3.64 4.78 2.94
CA GLU A 191 3.00 5.83 3.73
C GLU A 191 1.99 5.26 4.74
N ILE A 192 1.18 4.27 4.33
CA ILE A 192 0.25 3.58 5.24
C ILE A 192 1.00 2.94 6.41
N ILE A 193 2.04 2.14 6.14
CA ILE A 193 2.76 1.41 7.19
C ILE A 193 3.46 2.39 8.14
N LYS A 194 4.10 3.44 7.59
CA LYS A 194 4.75 4.48 8.40
C LYS A 194 3.77 5.20 9.33
N GLN A 195 2.63 5.65 8.80
CA GLN A 195 1.62 6.35 9.60
C GLN A 195 0.85 5.44 10.57
N ALA A 196 0.67 4.17 10.20
CA ALA A 196 0.10 3.16 11.07
C ALA A 196 1.00 2.87 12.28
N GLY A 197 2.31 2.81 12.07
CA GLY A 197 3.31 2.55 13.10
C GLY A 197 3.44 1.08 13.49
N PHE A 198 2.94 0.15 12.66
CA PHE A 198 3.02 -1.29 12.90
C PHE A 198 3.17 -2.08 11.59
N PRO A 199 3.77 -3.29 11.64
CA PRO A 199 3.80 -4.21 10.52
C PRO A 199 2.38 -4.60 10.09
N ILE A 200 2.15 -4.69 8.78
CA ILE A 200 0.87 -5.14 8.24
C ILE A 200 0.99 -6.51 7.61
N ILE A 201 -0.05 -7.33 7.78
CA ILE A 201 -0.20 -8.54 6.97
C ILE A 201 -0.21 -8.15 5.50
N THR A 202 0.54 -8.87 4.67
CA THR A 202 0.55 -8.71 3.23
C THR A 202 0.37 -10.06 2.55
N THR A 203 -0.72 -10.21 1.83
CA THR A 203 -0.93 -11.36 0.95
C THR A 203 -1.80 -10.91 -0.21
N SER A 204 -1.74 -11.57 -1.36
CA SER A 204 -2.44 -11.12 -2.56
C SER A 204 -3.95 -10.92 -2.31
N ALA A 205 -4.53 -9.83 -2.82
CA ALA A 205 -5.94 -9.48 -2.62
C ALA A 205 -6.86 -10.31 -3.52
N ASN A 206 -6.87 -11.63 -3.31
CA ASN A 206 -7.74 -12.58 -3.99
C ASN A 206 -8.06 -13.76 -3.08
N VAL A 207 -9.20 -14.42 -3.34
CA VAL A 207 -9.52 -15.73 -2.76
C VAL A 207 -8.39 -16.70 -3.10
N SER A 208 -8.00 -17.56 -2.17
CA SER A 208 -6.89 -18.52 -2.37
C SER A 208 -7.05 -19.29 -3.69
N GLY A 209 -5.97 -19.40 -4.47
CA GLY A 209 -5.98 -20.07 -5.79
C GLY A 209 -6.42 -19.20 -6.99
N LYS A 210 -7.05 -18.04 -6.77
CA LYS A 210 -7.41 -17.12 -7.87
C LYS A 210 -6.23 -16.24 -8.33
N LYS A 211 -6.38 -15.58 -9.48
CA LYS A 211 -5.43 -14.58 -9.96
C LYS A 211 -5.39 -13.37 -9.00
N PRO A 212 -4.20 -12.88 -8.60
CA PRO A 212 -4.08 -11.65 -7.82
C PRO A 212 -4.63 -10.43 -8.57
N ALA A 213 -5.33 -9.56 -7.83
CA ALA A 213 -5.76 -8.27 -8.36
C ALA A 213 -4.56 -7.34 -8.63
N VAL A 214 -4.62 -6.60 -9.74
CA VAL A 214 -3.62 -5.58 -10.11
C VAL A 214 -4.23 -4.19 -10.26
N LYS A 215 -5.55 -4.09 -10.12
CA LYS A 215 -6.35 -2.87 -10.02
C LYS A 215 -7.34 -3.04 -8.88
N SER A 216 -7.71 -1.93 -8.24
CA SER A 216 -8.72 -1.86 -7.18
C SER A 216 -10.05 -2.53 -7.55
N ARG A 217 -10.51 -2.28 -8.77
CA ARG A 217 -11.75 -2.86 -9.33
C ARG A 217 -11.73 -4.38 -9.52
N ASP A 218 -10.54 -4.99 -9.52
CA ASP A 218 -10.39 -6.44 -9.71
C ASP A 218 -10.45 -7.18 -8.34
N ILE A 219 -10.73 -6.46 -7.24
CA ILE A 219 -10.76 -7.00 -5.89
C ILE A 219 -12.17 -7.48 -5.55
N ASP A 220 -12.33 -8.80 -5.56
CA ASP A 220 -13.59 -9.48 -5.19
C ASP A 220 -13.69 -9.81 -3.69
N LEU A 221 -12.78 -9.27 -2.86
CA LEU A 221 -12.76 -9.52 -1.42
C LEU A 221 -13.55 -8.47 -0.65
N LYS A 222 -14.35 -8.91 0.34
CA LYS A 222 -15.01 -8.01 1.28
C LYS A 222 -14.00 -7.46 2.28
N VAL A 223 -13.62 -6.19 2.11
CA VAL A 223 -12.71 -5.44 2.99
C VAL A 223 -13.38 -4.14 3.44
N ASP A 224 -12.87 -3.53 4.52
CA ASP A 224 -13.43 -2.28 5.05
C ASP A 224 -13.07 -1.06 4.18
N PHE A 225 -11.96 -1.14 3.45
CA PHE A 225 -11.54 -0.09 2.52
C PHE A 225 -10.58 -0.59 1.44
N VAL A 226 -10.68 -0.01 0.24
CA VAL A 226 -9.75 -0.24 -0.86
C VAL A 226 -8.99 1.05 -1.12
N VAL A 227 -7.67 0.98 -1.03
CA VAL A 227 -6.76 2.08 -1.38
C VAL A 227 -6.53 2.02 -2.88
N GLU A 228 -6.72 3.13 -3.57
CA GLU A 228 -6.45 3.28 -5.01
C GLU A 228 -4.96 3.48 -5.26
N GLY A 229 -4.44 2.78 -6.26
CA GLY A 229 -3.08 2.98 -6.79
C GLY A 229 -2.70 1.95 -7.85
N LYS A 230 -1.42 1.95 -8.22
CA LYS A 230 -0.90 1.17 -9.35
C LYS A 230 0.08 0.10 -8.88
N CYS A 231 -0.02 -1.08 -9.48
CA CYS A 231 0.99 -2.12 -9.36
C CYS A 231 1.96 -2.05 -10.52
N LYS A 232 3.24 -1.81 -10.21
CA LYS A 232 4.33 -1.64 -11.20
C LYS A 232 4.56 -2.92 -11.99
N TYR A 233 4.79 -4.03 -11.28
CA TYR A 233 5.22 -5.29 -11.88
C TYR A 233 4.06 -6.20 -12.31
N LYS A 234 2.91 -6.13 -11.63
CA LYS A 234 1.72 -6.98 -11.90
C LYS A 234 2.01 -8.49 -11.79
N LYS A 235 3.13 -8.84 -11.16
CA LYS A 235 3.60 -10.19 -10.88
C LYS A 235 3.87 -10.30 -9.38
N PRO A 236 3.55 -11.44 -8.72
CA PRO A 236 3.84 -11.63 -7.30
C PRO A 236 5.33 -11.51 -6.97
N SER A 237 5.65 -11.25 -5.71
CA SER A 237 7.03 -11.22 -5.23
C SER A 237 7.74 -12.57 -5.35
N THR A 238 9.05 -12.57 -5.57
CA THR A 238 9.86 -13.77 -5.35
C THR A 238 9.98 -14.01 -3.85
N ILE A 239 9.81 -15.26 -3.41
CA ILE A 239 9.98 -15.65 -2.01
C ILE A 239 11.29 -16.41 -1.86
N VAL A 240 12.16 -15.89 -1.00
CA VAL A 240 13.50 -16.40 -0.74
C VAL A 240 13.58 -16.84 0.70
N ASP A 241 13.95 -18.09 0.92
CA ASP A 241 14.32 -18.58 2.24
C ASP A 241 15.79 -18.33 2.48
N LEU A 242 16.08 -17.34 3.33
CA LEU A 242 17.45 -17.00 3.69
C LEU A 242 18.02 -17.93 4.74
N ILE A 243 17.25 -18.83 5.34
CA ILE A 243 17.83 -19.84 6.23
C ILE A 243 18.47 -20.93 5.37
N ASN A 244 17.70 -21.44 4.41
CA ASN A 244 18.12 -22.52 3.52
C ASN A 244 18.81 -22.04 2.23
N LYS A 245 18.85 -20.72 2.01
CA LYS A 245 19.44 -20.07 0.83
C LYS A 245 18.82 -20.54 -0.49
N ILE A 246 17.50 -20.75 -0.50
CA ILE A 246 16.74 -21.22 -1.67
C ILE A 246 15.62 -20.25 -2.05
N ILE A 247 15.21 -20.31 -3.32
CA ILE A 247 13.99 -19.65 -3.78
C ILE A 247 12.83 -20.64 -3.60
N ILE A 248 11.86 -20.29 -2.75
CA ILE A 248 10.65 -21.11 -2.51
C ILE A 248 9.56 -20.83 -3.53
N ARG A 249 9.50 -19.59 -4.03
CA ARG A 249 8.55 -19.21 -5.09
C ARG A 249 9.20 -18.23 -6.03
N GLU A 250 9.19 -18.55 -7.32
CA GLU A 250 9.58 -17.61 -8.35
C GLU A 250 8.51 -16.54 -8.56
N GLY A 251 8.93 -15.29 -8.53
CA GLY A 251 8.10 -14.13 -8.81
C GLY A 251 8.87 -13.13 -9.65
N GLU A 252 8.65 -11.86 -9.38
CA GLU A 252 9.41 -10.77 -9.98
C GLU A 252 10.89 -10.78 -9.52
N GLU A 253 11.81 -10.46 -10.43
CA GLU A 253 13.27 -10.47 -10.21
C GLU A 253 13.90 -11.82 -9.76
N ALA A 254 13.22 -12.95 -9.94
CA ALA A 254 13.70 -14.27 -9.48
C ALA A 254 15.10 -14.65 -10.00
N GLU A 255 15.39 -14.40 -11.28
CA GLU A 255 16.70 -14.70 -11.88
C GLU A 255 17.82 -13.86 -11.27
N LYS A 256 17.57 -12.58 -11.00
CA LYS A 256 18.53 -11.66 -10.38
C LYS A 256 18.85 -12.10 -8.95
N VAL A 257 17.82 -12.49 -8.19
CA VAL A 257 17.98 -13.08 -6.86
C VAL A 257 18.82 -14.36 -6.93
N ARG A 258 18.53 -15.25 -7.87
CA ARG A 258 19.25 -16.52 -8.05
C ARG A 258 20.75 -16.29 -8.29
N LYS A 259 21.10 -15.35 -9.17
CA LYS A 259 22.50 -14.97 -9.43
C LYS A 259 23.19 -14.44 -8.18
N ALA A 260 22.53 -13.57 -7.42
CA ALA A 260 23.08 -13.02 -6.18
C ALA A 260 23.25 -14.08 -5.08
N LEU A 261 22.27 -14.98 -4.90
CA LEU A 261 22.37 -16.10 -3.95
C LEU A 261 23.59 -16.96 -4.26
N ASN A 262 23.78 -17.30 -5.53
CA ASN A 262 24.94 -18.09 -5.97
C ASN A 262 26.27 -17.36 -5.73
N ALA A 263 26.33 -16.06 -5.98
CA ALA A 263 27.55 -15.29 -5.79
C ALA A 263 27.93 -15.14 -4.31
N GLU A 264 26.95 -14.95 -3.42
CA GLU A 264 27.21 -14.56 -2.02
C GLU A 264 27.22 -15.72 -1.03
N PHE A 265 26.51 -16.81 -1.34
CA PHE A 265 26.34 -17.95 -0.44
C PHE A 265 26.91 -19.26 -0.99
N SER A 266 27.25 -19.38 -2.28
CA SER A 266 27.88 -20.61 -2.81
C SER A 266 29.39 -20.70 -2.58
N LEU A 267 30.03 -19.71 -1.94
CA LEU A 267 31.42 -19.80 -1.46
C LEU A 267 31.50 -20.47 -0.07
N GLN A 268 30.99 -21.70 0.00
CA GLN A 268 31.38 -22.72 0.98
C GLN A 268 31.40 -24.08 0.27
N LYS A 269 32.07 -24.18 -0.88
CA LYS A 269 32.66 -25.46 -1.27
C LYS A 269 34.01 -25.53 -0.56
N TYR A 270 34.03 -26.25 0.56
CA TYR A 270 35.25 -26.73 1.21
C TYR A 270 36.18 -27.32 0.13
N GLY A 271 37.37 -26.73 0.00
CA GLY A 271 38.56 -27.38 -0.53
C GLY A 271 39.48 -27.69 0.63
#